data_AF-A0A4Y5Z0Q2-F1
#
_entry.id   AF-A0A4Y5Z0Q2-F1
#
_cell.length_a   1.000
_cell.length_b   1.000
_cell.length_c   1.000
_cell.angle_alpha   90.00
_cell.angle_beta   90.00
_cell.angle_gamma   90.00
#
_symmetry.space_group_name_H-M   'P 1'
#
loop_
_entity.id
_entity.type
_entity.pdbx_description
1 polymer ?
#
loop_
_entity_poly.entity_id
_entity_poly.type
_entity_poly.pdbx_seq_one_letter_code
_entity_poly.pdbx_strand_id
1 'polypeptide(L)'
;MSYQEVMDTMLPAHGRTAPHITGHYGEVRQKGPHGGSDFNYAGGQSGVNLEHPGIHSPISGEVTFVGGQYGTIKIRDADGNSHEILHTQSQSVKVGQHIEVGDEIGHMGGRGPKGSEQYAQHVHYQMKDANGHAVNPEEFWRHRSPAHPGHAQPVHAAATHAALRHGDNSEHVKAIQTQLNHLGYRDERGHKLVPDGEFGTHTKAAVETFQRAHGLEPDGIVGKKTMDAIHAQERQGPRLDSEAHPDHPLFRQTQAAVHKLDAEQGRTPDHISDRLSAAAVVAARREGMTGVDSAVLNQDGSKVYVVQGEMNSPFKQLAEVNTQQAINTTVEQSSVQWKQVADQQAATQATTQTPHQQATPQQQPTPGL
;
A
#
# COMPACT_ATOMS: atom_id res chain seq x y z
N MET A 1 20.38 -9.82 10.65
CA MET A 1 19.08 -10.21 10.03
C MET A 1 19.21 -11.67 9.63
N SER A 2 18.23 -12.54 9.87
CA SER A 2 18.33 -13.91 9.35
C SER A 2 18.21 -13.90 7.83
N TYR A 3 18.81 -14.86 7.15
CA TYR A 3 18.67 -14.92 5.69
C TYR A 3 17.23 -15.26 5.25
N GLN A 4 16.46 -15.95 6.10
CA GLN A 4 15.03 -16.15 5.88
C GLN A 4 14.26 -14.83 5.87
N GLU A 5 14.57 -13.89 6.77
CA GLU A 5 13.94 -12.55 6.76
C GLU A 5 14.22 -11.82 5.45
N VAL A 6 15.43 -11.93 4.91
CA VAL A 6 15.79 -11.32 3.62
C VAL A 6 14.97 -11.94 2.49
N MET A 7 14.82 -13.27 2.46
CA MET A 7 13.97 -13.94 1.48
C MET A 7 12.51 -13.56 1.62
N ASP A 8 11.99 -13.46 2.86
CA ASP A 8 10.61 -13.06 3.13
C ASP A 8 10.36 -11.59 2.75
N THR A 9 11.37 -10.72 2.85
CA THR A 9 11.31 -9.37 2.30
C THR A 9 11.28 -9.41 0.78
N MET A 10 12.24 -10.11 0.16
CA MET A 10 12.38 -10.12 -1.30
C MET A 10 11.23 -10.82 -2.01
N LEU A 11 10.68 -11.89 -1.43
CA LEU A 11 9.63 -12.72 -2.00
C LEU A 11 8.60 -13.06 -0.90
N PRO A 12 7.71 -12.12 -0.53
CA PRO A 12 6.79 -12.27 0.59
C PRO A 12 5.94 -13.53 0.52
N ALA A 13 5.65 -14.14 1.67
CA ALA A 13 4.87 -15.37 1.72
C ALA A 13 3.50 -15.22 1.06
N HIS A 14 3.13 -16.18 0.20
CA HIS A 14 1.83 -16.23 -0.45
C HIS A 14 0.89 -17.15 0.35
N GLY A 15 0.04 -16.55 1.17
CA GLY A 15 -0.82 -17.29 2.10
C GLY A 15 -0.01 -18.02 3.17
N ARG A 16 0.03 -19.36 3.11
CA ARG A 16 0.83 -20.21 4.02
C ARG A 16 2.17 -20.66 3.41
N THR A 17 2.47 -20.25 2.18
CA THR A 17 3.65 -20.70 1.45
C THR A 17 4.75 -19.64 1.55
N ALA A 18 5.78 -19.93 2.33
CA ALA A 18 6.98 -19.09 2.44
C ALA A 18 8.03 -19.47 1.38
N PRO A 19 8.90 -18.54 0.97
CA PRO A 19 10.05 -18.86 0.14
C PRO A 19 11.05 -19.73 0.92
N HIS A 20 11.80 -20.54 0.18
CA HIS A 20 12.87 -21.38 0.72
C HIS A 20 14.04 -21.43 -0.25
N ILE A 21 15.24 -21.65 0.29
CA ILE A 21 16.45 -21.81 -0.50
C ILE A 21 16.34 -23.09 -1.33
N THR A 22 16.58 -22.97 -2.63
CA THR A 22 16.72 -24.07 -3.59
C THR A 22 18.15 -24.26 -4.07
N GLY A 23 19.05 -23.32 -3.75
CA GLY A 23 20.46 -23.40 -4.06
C GLY A 23 21.29 -22.47 -3.20
N HIS A 24 22.34 -22.97 -2.57
CA HIS A 24 23.16 -22.18 -1.66
C HIS A 24 24.31 -21.48 -2.38
N TYR A 25 24.82 -20.39 -1.81
CA TYR A 25 26.08 -19.81 -2.23
C TYR A 25 27.23 -20.80 -2.06
N GLY A 26 28.12 -20.87 -3.05
CA GLY A 26 29.28 -21.76 -3.05
C GLY A 26 28.96 -23.24 -3.29
N GLU A 27 27.68 -23.60 -3.45
CA GLU A 27 27.27 -24.96 -3.82
C GLU A 27 27.97 -25.39 -5.11
N VAL A 28 28.64 -26.55 -5.09
CA VAL A 28 29.40 -27.04 -6.24
C VAL A 28 28.44 -27.62 -7.28
N ARG A 29 28.33 -26.94 -8.43
CA ARG A 29 27.54 -27.38 -9.58
C ARG A 29 28.45 -27.82 -10.72
N GLN A 30 27.88 -28.43 -11.77
CA GLN A 30 28.65 -28.85 -12.96
C GLN A 30 29.48 -27.72 -13.60
N LYS A 31 29.06 -26.46 -13.45
CA LYS A 31 29.72 -25.27 -14.01
C LYS A 31 30.64 -24.56 -13.01
N GLY A 32 30.88 -25.15 -11.85
CA GLY A 32 31.64 -24.56 -10.75
C GLY A 32 30.76 -24.09 -9.59
N PRO A 33 31.37 -23.39 -8.61
CA PRO A 33 30.66 -22.89 -7.43
C PRO A 33 29.55 -21.92 -7.79
N HIS A 34 28.42 -22.04 -7.10
CA HIS A 34 27.29 -21.16 -7.28
C HIS A 34 27.58 -19.75 -6.72
N GLY A 35 27.42 -18.71 -7.54
CA GLY A 35 27.83 -17.33 -7.21
C GLY A 35 26.83 -16.52 -6.38
N GLY A 36 25.69 -17.10 -6.01
CA GLY A 36 24.61 -16.46 -5.27
C GLY A 36 23.79 -17.51 -4.53
N SER A 37 22.62 -17.14 -4.04
CA SER A 37 21.64 -18.07 -3.50
C SER A 37 20.36 -18.02 -4.32
N ASP A 38 19.79 -19.19 -4.58
CA ASP A 38 18.54 -19.37 -5.31
C ASP A 38 17.42 -19.65 -4.32
N PHE A 39 16.26 -19.02 -4.50
CA PHE A 39 15.08 -19.33 -3.70
C PHE A 39 13.77 -19.10 -4.47
N ASN A 40 12.74 -19.84 -4.08
CA ASN A 40 11.36 -19.71 -4.58
C ASN A 40 10.35 -20.27 -3.56
N TYR A 41 9.05 -20.27 -3.89
CA TYR A 41 8.04 -20.89 -3.03
C TYR A 41 8.11 -22.43 -3.08
N ALA A 42 7.80 -23.08 -1.96
CA ALA A 42 7.65 -24.54 -1.92
C ALA A 42 6.61 -25.03 -2.94
N GLY A 43 6.95 -26.07 -3.71
CA GLY A 43 6.12 -26.59 -4.81
C GLY A 43 6.77 -26.53 -6.20
N GLY A 44 8.00 -25.99 -6.31
CA GLY A 44 8.78 -26.01 -7.55
C GLY A 44 8.11 -25.21 -8.67
N GLN A 45 8.09 -25.74 -9.89
CA GLN A 45 7.57 -25.01 -11.07
C GLN A 45 6.05 -25.14 -11.24
N SER A 46 5.31 -24.83 -10.17
CA SER A 46 3.84 -24.91 -10.15
C SER A 46 3.24 -23.82 -9.29
N GLY A 47 1.92 -23.58 -9.46
CA GLY A 47 1.15 -22.64 -8.64
C GLY A 47 1.75 -21.23 -8.64
N VAL A 48 1.91 -20.66 -7.45
CA VAL A 48 2.38 -19.27 -7.22
C VAL A 48 3.67 -18.96 -7.99
N ASN A 49 4.59 -19.92 -8.14
CA ASN A 49 5.84 -19.67 -8.85
C ASN A 49 5.63 -19.36 -10.35
N LEU A 50 4.57 -19.88 -10.97
CA LEU A 50 4.21 -19.62 -12.38
C LEU A 50 3.33 -18.36 -12.54
N GLU A 51 2.89 -17.74 -11.44
CA GLU A 51 2.14 -16.47 -11.46
C GLU A 51 3.07 -15.24 -11.49
N HIS A 52 4.39 -15.44 -11.56
CA HIS A 52 5.40 -14.39 -11.55
C HIS A 52 5.24 -13.43 -10.35
N PRO A 53 5.39 -13.93 -9.11
CA PRO A 53 5.21 -13.13 -7.89
C PRO A 53 6.14 -11.91 -7.86
N GLY A 54 5.65 -10.83 -7.23
CA GLY A 54 6.41 -9.59 -7.04
C GLY A 54 7.67 -9.80 -6.20
N ILE A 55 8.78 -9.26 -6.67
CA ILE A 55 10.06 -9.21 -5.99
C ILE A 55 10.23 -7.82 -5.38
N HIS A 56 10.71 -7.75 -4.13
CA HIS A 56 10.94 -6.51 -3.41
C HIS A 56 12.41 -6.33 -3.02
N SER A 57 12.81 -5.10 -2.73
CA SER A 57 14.19 -4.77 -2.39
C SER A 57 14.58 -5.29 -1.01
N PRO A 58 15.71 -6.00 -0.85
CA PRO A 58 16.21 -6.39 0.47
C PRO A 58 16.91 -5.25 1.21
N ILE A 59 17.24 -4.15 0.53
CA ILE A 59 18.10 -3.08 1.06
C ILE A 59 17.68 -1.72 0.50
N SER A 60 17.82 -0.66 1.30
CA SER A 60 17.71 0.71 0.80
C SER A 60 18.98 1.09 0.04
N GLY A 61 18.83 1.81 -1.07
CA GLY A 61 19.97 2.19 -1.89
C GLY A 61 19.60 2.77 -3.25
N GLU A 62 20.62 2.96 -4.08
CA GLU A 62 20.45 3.47 -5.44
C GLU A 62 20.47 2.32 -6.45
N VAL A 63 19.48 2.30 -7.35
CA VAL A 63 19.45 1.36 -8.48
C VAL A 63 20.54 1.74 -9.48
N THR A 64 21.52 0.86 -9.67
CA THR A 64 22.70 1.12 -10.53
C THR A 64 22.64 0.40 -11.88
N PHE A 65 21.77 -0.60 -12.04
CA PHE A 65 21.59 -1.32 -13.30
C PHE A 65 20.22 -2.00 -13.35
N VAL A 66 19.57 -1.99 -14.52
CA VAL A 66 18.32 -2.70 -14.79
C VAL A 66 18.38 -3.31 -16.20
N GLY A 67 18.09 -4.60 -16.34
CA GLY A 67 17.94 -5.29 -17.62
C GLY A 67 19.05 -6.31 -17.96
N GLY A 68 19.50 -6.34 -19.21
CA GLY A 68 20.46 -7.33 -19.70
C GLY A 68 19.88 -8.74 -19.90
N GLN A 69 20.74 -9.69 -20.32
CA GLN A 69 20.35 -11.05 -20.71
C GLN A 69 19.75 -11.89 -19.57
N TYR A 70 19.90 -11.46 -18.33
CA TYR A 70 19.35 -12.13 -17.15
C TYR A 70 18.19 -11.37 -16.51
N GLY A 71 17.78 -10.21 -17.02
CA GLY A 71 16.80 -9.36 -16.32
C GLY A 71 17.32 -8.95 -14.94
N THR A 72 18.54 -8.43 -14.88
CA THR A 72 19.21 -8.10 -13.62
C THR A 72 18.74 -6.76 -13.07
N ILE A 73 18.54 -6.65 -11.77
CA ILE A 73 18.40 -5.41 -11.02
C ILE A 73 19.59 -5.32 -10.06
N LYS A 74 20.33 -4.21 -10.07
CA LYS A 74 21.43 -3.95 -9.13
C LYS A 74 21.14 -2.76 -8.26
N ILE A 75 21.38 -2.90 -6.97
CA ILE A 75 21.16 -1.88 -5.95
C ILE A 75 22.48 -1.67 -5.22
N ARG A 76 22.94 -0.43 -5.13
CA ARG A 76 24.11 -0.07 -4.33
C ARG A 76 23.66 0.43 -2.96
N ASP A 77 24.12 -0.22 -1.90
CA ASP A 77 23.82 0.20 -0.53
C ASP A 77 24.72 1.36 -0.07
N ALA A 78 24.49 1.86 1.14
CA ALA A 78 25.26 2.95 1.73
C ALA A 78 26.75 2.60 1.97
N ASP A 79 27.07 1.32 2.12
CA ASP A 79 28.42 0.82 2.34
C ASP A 79 29.16 0.56 1.00
N GLY A 80 28.49 0.81 -0.14
CA GLY A 80 29.01 0.62 -1.48
C GLY A 80 28.88 -0.82 -2.01
N ASN A 81 28.27 -1.73 -1.25
CA ASN A 81 28.03 -3.10 -1.70
C ASN A 81 26.98 -3.12 -2.81
N SER A 82 27.15 -4.03 -3.76
CA SER A 82 26.20 -4.27 -4.84
C SER A 82 25.34 -5.49 -4.52
N HIS A 83 24.03 -5.28 -4.47
CA HIS A 83 23.00 -6.29 -4.32
C HIS A 83 22.40 -6.57 -5.71
N GLU A 84 22.54 -7.79 -6.22
CA GLU A 84 22.15 -8.12 -7.59
C GLU A 84 21.08 -9.22 -7.60
N ILE A 85 19.92 -8.89 -8.16
CA ILE A 85 18.76 -9.77 -8.33
C ILE A 85 18.66 -10.15 -9.80
N LEU A 86 18.66 -11.44 -10.11
CA LEU A 86 18.69 -11.97 -11.47
C LEU A 86 17.45 -12.82 -11.79
N HIS A 87 17.34 -13.17 -13.07
CA HIS A 87 16.29 -14.00 -13.67
C HIS A 87 14.90 -13.37 -13.68
N THR A 88 14.76 -12.07 -13.40
CA THR A 88 13.43 -11.43 -13.31
C THR A 88 12.68 -11.45 -14.65
N GLN A 89 11.36 -11.63 -14.57
CA GLN A 89 10.44 -11.61 -15.70
C GLN A 89 10.20 -10.17 -16.18
N SER A 90 9.99 -9.26 -15.24
CA SER A 90 9.82 -7.82 -15.44
C SER A 90 10.59 -7.04 -14.38
N GLN A 91 10.90 -5.78 -14.66
CA GLN A 91 11.57 -4.85 -13.75
C GLN A 91 10.72 -3.58 -13.63
N SER A 92 10.41 -3.16 -12.41
CA SER A 92 9.52 -2.02 -12.11
C SER A 92 10.28 -0.75 -11.73
N VAL A 93 11.62 -0.81 -11.73
CA VAL A 93 12.53 0.28 -11.33
C VAL A 93 13.42 0.77 -12.46
N LYS A 94 14.03 1.93 -12.28
CA LYS A 94 14.95 2.57 -13.25
C LYS A 94 16.31 2.90 -12.60
N VAL A 95 17.36 2.93 -13.42
CA VAL A 95 18.70 3.38 -12.96
C VAL A 95 18.63 4.80 -12.40
N GLY A 96 19.30 5.03 -11.27
CA GLY A 96 19.30 6.28 -10.50
C GLY A 96 18.13 6.43 -9.53
N GLN A 97 17.19 5.47 -9.50
CA GLN A 97 16.10 5.47 -8.52
C GLN A 97 16.63 5.12 -7.14
N HIS A 98 16.30 5.92 -6.13
CA HIS A 98 16.44 5.52 -4.73
C HIS A 98 15.26 4.61 -4.37
N ILE A 99 15.55 3.50 -3.71
CA ILE A 99 14.56 2.54 -3.25
C ILE A 99 14.79 2.23 -1.79
N GLU A 100 13.71 1.91 -1.08
CA GLU A 100 13.74 1.47 0.31
C GLU A 100 13.60 -0.04 0.42
N VAL A 101 13.96 -0.60 1.59
CA VAL A 101 13.67 -2.00 1.91
C VAL A 101 12.17 -2.28 1.73
N GLY A 102 11.82 -3.33 1.00
CA GLY A 102 10.44 -3.74 0.78
C GLY A 102 9.74 -3.06 -0.40
N ASP A 103 10.37 -2.10 -1.09
CA ASP A 103 9.82 -1.57 -2.34
C ASP A 103 9.77 -2.66 -3.41
N GLU A 104 8.67 -2.76 -4.17
CA GLU A 104 8.56 -3.68 -5.30
C GLU A 104 9.51 -3.26 -6.43
N ILE A 105 10.38 -4.17 -6.87
CA ILE A 105 11.42 -3.90 -7.87
C ILE A 105 11.21 -4.64 -9.19
N GLY A 106 10.37 -5.67 -9.22
CA GLY A 106 10.12 -6.48 -10.42
C GLY A 106 9.32 -7.73 -10.10
N HIS A 107 9.27 -8.67 -11.04
CA HIS A 107 8.55 -9.93 -10.85
C HIS A 107 9.47 -11.13 -11.11
N MET A 108 9.28 -12.20 -10.34
CA MET A 108 10.08 -13.42 -10.44
C MET A 108 9.95 -14.06 -11.82
N GLY A 109 11.08 -14.54 -12.34
CA GLY A 109 11.19 -15.06 -13.69
C GLY A 109 12.16 -16.25 -13.78
N GLY A 110 12.40 -16.68 -15.02
CA GLY A 110 13.37 -17.71 -15.39
C GLY A 110 14.35 -17.23 -16.46
N ARG A 111 14.53 -15.90 -16.59
CA ARG A 111 15.21 -15.31 -17.75
C ARG A 111 16.71 -15.63 -17.78
N GLY A 112 17.20 -16.04 -18.94
CA GLY A 112 18.62 -16.23 -19.21
C GLY A 112 19.03 -15.84 -20.63
N PRO A 113 20.32 -16.01 -20.99
CA PRO A 113 20.86 -15.62 -22.30
C PRO A 113 20.17 -16.22 -23.52
N LYS A 114 19.46 -17.35 -23.34
CA LYS A 114 18.72 -18.07 -24.38
C LYS A 114 17.22 -17.78 -24.40
N GLY A 115 16.70 -16.94 -23.49
CA GLY A 115 15.27 -16.56 -23.49
C GLY A 115 14.70 -16.32 -22.09
N SER A 116 13.43 -15.87 -22.04
CA SER A 116 12.70 -15.51 -20.82
C SER A 116 12.38 -16.70 -19.89
N GLU A 117 12.40 -17.92 -20.42
CA GLU A 117 12.04 -19.15 -19.69
C GLU A 117 13.20 -20.17 -19.68
N GLN A 118 14.44 -19.71 -19.84
CA GLN A 118 15.59 -20.61 -19.90
C GLN A 118 15.78 -21.42 -18.60
N TYR A 119 15.50 -20.80 -17.47
CA TYR A 119 15.60 -21.41 -16.16
C TYR A 119 14.21 -21.62 -15.55
N ALA A 120 14.15 -22.53 -14.59
CA ALA A 120 13.04 -22.62 -13.66
C ALA A 120 12.78 -21.24 -13.01
N GLN A 121 11.53 -20.90 -12.68
CA GLN A 121 11.17 -19.68 -11.95
C GLN A 121 11.82 -19.69 -10.55
N HIS A 122 12.69 -18.73 -10.29
CA HIS A 122 13.34 -18.49 -9.01
C HIS A 122 13.88 -17.07 -8.93
N VAL A 123 14.20 -16.63 -7.71
CA VAL A 123 15.05 -15.47 -7.48
C VAL A 123 16.48 -15.97 -7.31
N HIS A 124 17.39 -15.51 -8.17
CA HIS A 124 18.83 -15.63 -7.93
C HIS A 124 19.32 -14.31 -7.33
N TYR A 125 19.86 -14.39 -6.11
CA TYR A 125 20.38 -13.23 -5.38
C TYR A 125 21.87 -13.38 -5.12
N GLN A 126 22.66 -12.41 -5.56
CA GLN A 126 24.11 -12.40 -5.35
C GLN A 126 24.59 -11.02 -4.88
N MET A 127 25.76 -10.99 -4.25
CA MET A 127 26.33 -9.78 -3.70
C MET A 127 27.79 -9.57 -4.11
N LYS A 128 28.19 -8.31 -4.20
CA LYS A 128 29.58 -7.89 -4.26
C LYS A 128 29.87 -6.81 -3.22
N ASP A 129 31.07 -6.82 -2.66
CA ASP A 129 31.53 -5.73 -1.80
C ASP A 129 31.81 -4.45 -2.61
N ALA A 130 32.14 -3.36 -1.92
CA ALA A 130 32.50 -2.08 -2.55
C ALA A 130 33.72 -2.16 -3.51
N ASN A 131 34.55 -3.20 -3.37
CA ASN A 131 35.70 -3.46 -4.24
C ASN A 131 35.36 -4.40 -5.42
N GLY A 132 34.12 -4.89 -5.49
CA GLY A 132 33.64 -5.78 -6.53
C GLY A 132 33.92 -7.27 -6.29
N HIS A 133 34.42 -7.66 -5.11
CA HIS A 133 34.60 -9.07 -4.76
C HIS A 133 33.27 -9.73 -4.45
N ALA A 134 33.09 -10.99 -4.86
CA ALA A 134 31.89 -11.75 -4.55
C ALA A 134 31.75 -11.97 -3.04
N VAL A 135 30.55 -11.78 -2.52
CA VAL A 135 30.21 -11.94 -1.10
C VAL A 135 29.13 -13.00 -0.98
N ASN A 136 29.27 -13.89 0.02
CA ASN A 136 28.22 -14.84 0.38
C ASN A 136 27.02 -14.07 0.97
N PRO A 137 25.86 -14.03 0.30
CA PRO A 137 24.72 -13.27 0.80
C PRO A 137 24.17 -13.82 2.12
N GLU A 138 24.19 -15.15 2.30
CA GLU A 138 23.69 -15.83 3.49
C GLU A 138 24.51 -15.44 4.73
N GLU A 139 25.83 -15.39 4.60
CA GLU A 139 26.73 -14.96 5.68
C GLU A 139 26.74 -13.45 5.86
N PHE A 140 26.69 -12.67 4.78
CA PHE A 140 26.63 -11.21 4.86
C PHE A 140 25.49 -10.76 5.76
N TRP A 141 24.27 -11.24 5.49
CA TRP A 141 23.09 -10.85 6.25
C TRP A 141 23.09 -11.39 7.67
N ARG A 142 23.65 -12.59 7.89
CA ARG A 142 23.78 -13.20 9.22
C ARG A 142 24.71 -12.41 10.12
N HIS A 143 25.82 -11.88 9.59
CA HIS A 143 26.85 -11.18 10.38
C HIS A 143 26.70 -9.65 10.35
N ARG A 144 25.80 -9.11 9.53
CA ARG A 144 25.46 -7.69 9.55
C ARG A 144 24.86 -7.33 10.91
N SER A 145 25.69 -6.73 11.77
CA SER A 145 25.24 -6.06 12.99
C SER A 145 24.52 -4.77 12.62
N PRO A 146 23.46 -4.35 13.34
CA PRO A 146 22.89 -3.02 13.16
C PRO A 146 23.92 -2.03 13.68
N ALA A 147 24.46 -1.18 12.81
CA ALA A 147 25.49 -0.20 13.13
C ALA A 147 24.92 1.21 13.04
N HIS A 148 25.19 2.07 14.03
CA HIS A 148 25.21 3.57 13.96
C HIS A 148 25.80 4.11 15.30
N PRO A 149 26.26 5.38 15.47
CA PRO A 149 26.45 6.48 14.50
C PRO A 149 27.78 7.28 14.60
N GLY A 150 28.05 8.07 13.56
CA GLY A 150 28.89 9.28 13.62
C GLY A 150 29.24 9.74 12.20
N HIS A 151 28.46 10.53 11.47
CA HIS A 151 27.32 11.40 11.77
C HIS A 151 25.97 10.80 11.30
N ALA A 152 24.87 11.18 11.98
CA ALA A 152 23.51 10.61 11.98
C ALA A 152 23.32 9.33 12.83
N GLN A 153 22.89 9.56 14.10
CA GLN A 153 22.07 8.84 15.12
C GLN A 153 21.98 7.28 15.22
N PRO A 154 21.97 6.67 16.44
CA PRO A 154 22.39 5.29 16.78
C PRO A 154 21.36 4.16 16.45
N VAL A 155 21.85 2.95 16.16
CA VAL A 155 21.08 1.70 15.98
C VAL A 155 21.96 0.56 16.49
N HIS A 156 21.47 -0.07 17.53
CA HIS A 156 21.84 -1.41 17.95
C HIS A 156 20.60 -2.29 17.83
N ALA A 157 20.89 -3.58 17.60
CA ALA A 157 20.04 -4.78 17.71
C ALA A 157 18.91 -5.03 16.66
N ALA A 158 19.14 -6.11 15.90
CA ALA A 158 18.29 -6.74 14.89
C ALA A 158 16.99 -7.31 15.47
N ALA A 159 15.98 -7.54 14.62
CA ALA A 159 15.05 -8.67 14.76
C ALA A 159 13.96 -8.70 13.67
N THR A 160 13.78 -9.83 12.99
CA THR A 160 12.49 -10.55 12.79
C THR A 160 11.19 -9.72 12.76
N HIS A 161 11.07 -8.54 12.13
CA HIS A 161 10.02 -7.57 12.50
C HIS A 161 9.69 -7.67 14.01
N ALA A 162 10.71 -7.48 14.87
CA ALA A 162 10.44 -7.43 16.30
C ALA A 162 9.30 -6.45 16.48
N ALA A 163 8.25 -6.97 17.09
CA ALA A 163 7.02 -6.24 17.24
C ALA A 163 7.30 -4.91 17.93
N LEU A 164 6.88 -3.79 17.34
CA LEU A 164 7.15 -2.48 17.91
C LEU A 164 6.36 -2.36 19.21
N ARG A 165 7.00 -1.87 20.26
CA ARG A 165 6.41 -1.82 21.59
C ARG A 165 6.85 -0.58 22.33
N HIS A 166 6.18 -0.34 23.46
CA HIS A 166 6.50 0.77 24.33
C HIS A 166 7.99 0.84 24.69
N GLY A 167 8.59 2.01 24.51
CA GLY A 167 10.01 2.28 24.73
C GLY A 167 10.88 2.19 23.46
N ASP A 168 10.36 1.67 22.35
CA ASP A 168 11.09 1.65 21.08
C ASP A 168 11.20 3.07 20.50
N ASN A 169 12.34 3.38 19.88
CA ASN A 169 12.53 4.60 19.11
C ASN A 169 13.08 4.26 17.73
N SER A 170 12.37 4.63 16.66
CA SER A 170 12.84 4.43 15.27
C SER A 170 11.97 5.16 14.26
N GLU A 171 12.46 5.30 13.03
CA GLU A 171 11.64 5.76 11.89
C GLU A 171 10.47 4.80 11.59
N HIS A 172 10.54 3.52 11.97
CA HIS A 172 9.38 2.61 11.85
C HIS A 172 8.27 2.94 12.83
N VAL A 173 8.61 3.35 14.06
CA VAL A 173 7.63 3.85 15.02
C VAL A 173 6.98 5.12 14.48
N LYS A 174 7.77 6.02 13.88
CA LYS A 174 7.28 7.25 13.26
C LYS A 174 6.36 6.99 12.07
N ALA A 175 6.72 6.02 11.23
CA ALA A 175 5.86 5.55 10.16
C ALA A 175 4.54 5.05 10.75
N ILE A 176 4.57 4.16 11.75
CA ILE A 176 3.34 3.65 12.38
C ILE A 176 2.50 4.75 13.02
N GLN A 177 3.10 5.70 13.74
CA GLN A 177 2.39 6.86 14.29
C GLN A 177 1.71 7.67 13.18
N THR A 178 2.38 7.84 12.03
CA THR A 178 1.84 8.52 10.85
C THR A 178 0.69 7.74 10.22
N GLN A 179 0.86 6.43 10.02
CA GLN A 179 -0.14 5.54 9.44
C GLN A 179 -1.38 5.48 10.35
N LEU A 180 -1.20 5.31 11.67
CA LEU A 180 -2.29 5.35 12.65
C LEU A 180 -3.04 6.69 12.64
N ASN A 181 -2.33 7.80 12.57
CA ASN A 181 -2.96 9.13 12.43
C ASN A 181 -3.79 9.23 11.15
N HIS A 182 -3.26 8.75 10.03
CA HIS A 182 -3.96 8.73 8.75
C HIS A 182 -5.21 7.85 8.81
N LEU A 183 -5.12 6.69 9.47
CA LEU A 183 -6.24 5.78 9.71
C LEU A 183 -7.24 6.29 10.77
N GLY A 184 -7.02 7.47 11.35
CA GLY A 184 -7.95 8.09 12.31
C GLY A 184 -7.74 7.67 13.76
N TYR A 185 -6.72 6.85 14.07
CA TYR A 185 -6.37 6.48 15.43
C TYR A 185 -5.60 7.61 16.12
N ARG A 186 -5.90 7.81 17.41
CA ARG A 186 -5.51 8.97 18.21
C ARG A 186 -5.00 8.51 19.57
N ASP A 187 -4.39 9.43 20.32
CA ASP A 187 -4.04 9.19 21.72
C ASP A 187 -5.28 8.99 22.62
N GLU A 188 -5.07 8.67 23.89
CA GLU A 188 -6.14 8.43 24.86
C GLU A 188 -7.02 9.67 25.17
N ARG A 189 -6.59 10.86 24.73
CA ARG A 189 -7.31 12.13 24.89
C ARG A 189 -7.98 12.58 23.59
N GLY A 190 -7.85 11.81 22.51
CA GLY A 190 -8.40 12.12 21.19
C GLY A 190 -7.52 13.03 20.33
N HIS A 191 -6.30 13.36 20.74
CA HIS A 191 -5.37 14.15 19.94
C HIS A 191 -4.59 13.29 18.93
N LYS A 192 -4.12 13.91 17.85
CA LYS A 192 -3.24 13.26 16.88
C LYS A 192 -1.94 12.84 17.57
N LEU A 193 -1.45 11.66 17.23
CA LEU A 193 -0.12 11.22 17.66
C LEU A 193 0.93 12.17 17.11
N VAL A 194 1.96 12.45 17.90
CA VAL A 194 3.17 13.11 17.38
C VAL A 194 3.99 12.04 16.66
N PRO A 195 4.30 12.18 15.35
CA PRO A 195 5.17 11.24 14.64
C PRO A 195 6.63 11.58 14.92
N ASP A 196 7.04 11.43 16.18
CA ASP A 196 8.38 11.71 16.69
C ASP A 196 9.30 10.48 16.61
N GLY A 197 8.74 9.31 16.32
CA GLY A 197 9.48 8.05 16.32
C GLY A 197 9.62 7.43 17.70
N GLU A 198 9.01 7.98 18.74
CA GLU A 198 9.03 7.44 20.11
C GLU A 198 7.76 6.65 20.42
N PHE A 199 7.90 5.36 20.70
CA PHE A 199 6.77 4.52 21.05
C PHE A 199 6.45 4.71 22.53
N GLY A 200 5.83 5.83 22.86
CA GLY A 200 5.40 6.19 24.21
C GLY A 200 4.01 5.65 24.56
N THR A 201 3.51 6.07 25.73
CA THR A 201 2.17 5.73 26.23
C THR A 201 1.06 6.08 25.23
N HIS A 202 1.17 7.23 24.56
CA HIS A 202 0.18 7.68 23.58
C HIS A 202 0.12 6.77 22.34
N THR A 203 1.28 6.38 21.81
CA THR A 203 1.36 5.43 20.68
C THR A 203 0.83 4.06 21.07
N LYS A 204 1.16 3.57 22.28
CA LYS A 204 0.61 2.31 22.80
C LYS A 204 -0.92 2.33 22.87
N ALA A 205 -1.50 3.41 23.42
CA ALA A 205 -2.95 3.56 23.53
C ALA A 205 -3.65 3.56 22.15
N ALA A 206 -3.05 4.23 21.16
CA ALA A 206 -3.56 4.23 19.79
C ALA A 206 -3.48 2.83 19.15
N VAL A 207 -2.37 2.12 19.34
CA VAL A 207 -2.19 0.73 18.84
C VAL A 207 -3.19 -0.22 19.47
N GLU A 208 -3.40 -0.17 20.79
CA GLU A 208 -4.42 -1.00 21.46
C GLU A 208 -5.82 -0.71 20.95
N THR A 209 -6.12 0.56 20.66
CA THR A 209 -7.42 0.98 20.11
C THR A 209 -7.59 0.45 18.69
N PHE A 210 -6.56 0.54 17.86
CA PHE A 210 -6.50 -0.10 16.55
C PHE A 210 -6.74 -1.61 16.65
N GLN A 211 -6.01 -2.28 17.53
CA GLN A 211 -6.13 -3.72 17.73
C GLN A 211 -7.56 -4.13 18.14
N ARG A 212 -8.18 -3.42 19.10
CA ARG A 212 -9.58 -3.66 19.49
C ARG A 212 -10.53 -3.48 18.31
N ALA A 213 -10.39 -2.40 17.55
CA ALA A 213 -11.24 -2.11 16.39
C ALA A 213 -11.12 -3.17 15.28
N HIS A 214 -9.96 -3.82 15.17
CA HIS A 214 -9.69 -4.84 14.15
C HIS A 214 -9.74 -6.28 14.67
N GLY A 215 -10.30 -6.51 15.87
CA GLY A 215 -10.47 -7.85 16.44
C GLY A 215 -9.16 -8.57 16.76
N LEU A 216 -8.09 -7.81 16.99
CA LEU A 216 -6.78 -8.30 17.43
C LEU A 216 -6.69 -8.25 18.96
N GLU A 217 -5.74 -9.00 19.52
CA GLU A 217 -5.38 -8.89 20.93
C GLU A 217 -4.80 -7.49 21.21
N PRO A 218 -5.37 -6.71 22.15
CA PRO A 218 -4.94 -5.33 22.40
C PRO A 218 -3.76 -5.27 23.37
N ASP A 219 -2.66 -5.90 23.00
CA ASP A 219 -1.42 -5.95 23.78
C ASP A 219 -0.58 -4.66 23.66
N GLY A 220 -0.96 -3.75 22.74
CA GLY A 220 -0.26 -2.51 22.47
C GLY A 220 1.06 -2.72 21.74
N ILE A 221 1.22 -3.89 21.11
CA ILE A 221 2.43 -4.31 20.41
C ILE A 221 2.12 -4.43 18.91
N VAL A 222 2.91 -3.73 18.09
CA VAL A 222 2.79 -3.79 16.63
C VAL A 222 3.59 -4.96 16.09
N GLY A 223 3.07 -6.16 16.33
CA GLY A 223 3.57 -7.38 15.72
C GLY A 223 3.04 -7.58 14.31
N LYS A 224 3.44 -8.69 13.66
CA LYS A 224 3.05 -9.01 12.27
C LYS A 224 1.55 -8.84 12.00
N LYS A 225 0.69 -9.36 12.87
CA LYS A 225 -0.78 -9.28 12.70
C LYS A 225 -1.29 -7.84 12.73
N THR A 226 -0.75 -7.03 13.66
CA THR A 226 -1.09 -5.61 13.77
C THR A 226 -0.61 -4.85 12.54
N MET A 227 0.61 -5.11 12.09
CA MET A 227 1.20 -4.49 10.90
C MET A 227 0.43 -4.85 9.63
N ASP A 228 0.12 -6.14 9.42
CA ASP A 228 -0.68 -6.62 8.28
C ASP A 228 -2.05 -5.94 8.25
N ALA A 229 -2.68 -5.76 9.42
CA ALA A 229 -3.97 -5.09 9.55
C ALA A 229 -3.85 -3.58 9.23
N ILE A 230 -2.79 -2.90 9.67
CA ILE A 230 -2.53 -1.49 9.34
C ILE A 230 -2.38 -1.35 7.82
N HIS A 231 -1.51 -2.13 7.19
CA HIS A 231 -1.30 -2.09 5.74
C HIS A 231 -2.54 -2.49 4.93
N ALA A 232 -3.34 -3.44 5.44
CA ALA A 232 -4.63 -3.76 4.83
C ALA A 232 -5.57 -2.55 4.86
N GLN A 233 -5.56 -1.77 5.94
CA GLN A 233 -6.37 -0.56 6.02
C GLN A 233 -5.82 0.61 5.21
N GLU A 234 -4.51 0.78 5.13
CA GLU A 234 -3.94 1.84 4.27
C GLU A 234 -4.28 1.64 2.81
N ARG A 235 -4.34 0.39 2.34
CA ARG A 235 -4.82 0.06 0.99
C ARG A 235 -6.30 0.41 0.79
N GLN A 236 -7.10 0.38 1.85
CA GLN A 236 -8.52 0.75 1.84
C GLN A 236 -8.71 2.27 1.98
N GLY A 237 -7.72 3.00 2.47
CA GLY A 237 -7.74 4.44 2.70
C GLY A 237 -8.36 4.83 4.05
N PRO A 238 -8.29 6.11 4.46
CA PRO A 238 -8.95 6.58 5.67
C PRO A 238 -10.46 6.32 5.61
N ARG A 239 -11.11 6.20 6.76
CA ARG A 239 -12.58 6.11 6.82
C ARG A 239 -13.23 7.46 6.58
N LEU A 240 -14.43 7.49 6.02
CA LEU A 240 -15.21 8.72 5.77
C LEU A 240 -15.43 9.58 7.01
N ASP A 241 -15.59 8.96 8.17
CA ASP A 241 -15.77 9.62 9.48
C ASP A 241 -14.44 10.12 10.09
N SER A 242 -13.29 9.81 9.51
CA SER A 242 -11.98 10.30 9.93
C SER A 242 -11.67 11.67 9.34
N GLU A 243 -11.19 12.60 10.16
CA GLU A 243 -10.70 13.92 9.72
C GLU A 243 -9.58 13.86 8.68
N ALA A 244 -8.88 12.73 8.57
CA ALA A 244 -7.83 12.54 7.58
C ALA A 244 -8.38 12.24 6.18
N HIS A 245 -9.68 11.95 6.05
CA HIS A 245 -10.30 11.63 4.78
C HIS A 245 -10.53 12.89 3.93
N PRO A 246 -10.21 12.88 2.63
CA PRO A 246 -10.38 14.05 1.76
C PRO A 246 -11.83 14.57 1.70
N ASP A 247 -12.81 13.65 1.78
CA ASP A 247 -14.24 13.99 1.82
C ASP A 247 -14.83 14.00 3.24
N HIS A 248 -13.99 14.08 4.29
CA HIS A 248 -14.51 14.25 5.64
C HIS A 248 -15.46 15.46 5.79
N PRO A 249 -15.20 16.63 5.14
CA PRO A 249 -16.15 17.74 5.17
C PRO A 249 -17.53 17.37 4.58
N LEU A 250 -17.56 16.62 3.48
CA LEU A 250 -18.79 16.14 2.86
C LEU A 250 -19.51 15.13 3.76
N PHE A 251 -18.77 14.25 4.44
CA PHE A 251 -19.32 13.35 5.45
C PHE A 251 -19.98 14.12 6.60
N ARG A 252 -19.31 15.16 7.13
CA ARG A 252 -19.86 15.98 8.22
C ARG A 252 -21.13 16.74 7.83
N GLN A 253 -21.17 17.29 6.61
CA GLN A 253 -22.37 17.92 6.06
C GLN A 253 -23.52 16.92 5.92
N THR A 254 -23.22 15.75 5.38
CA THR A 254 -24.19 14.66 5.21
C THR A 254 -24.70 14.14 6.56
N GLN A 255 -23.83 14.00 7.55
CA GLN A 255 -24.17 13.61 8.92
C GLN A 255 -25.08 14.64 9.58
N ALA A 256 -24.79 15.94 9.45
CA ALA A 256 -25.66 16.99 9.96
C ALA A 256 -27.05 16.95 9.31
N ALA A 257 -27.12 16.72 7.99
CA ALA A 257 -28.38 16.60 7.27
C ALA A 257 -29.19 15.37 7.72
N VAL A 258 -28.54 14.22 7.90
CA VAL A 258 -29.19 12.99 8.41
C VAL A 258 -29.64 13.15 9.86
N HIS A 259 -28.85 13.79 10.73
CA HIS A 259 -29.26 14.03 12.11
C HIS A 259 -30.49 14.94 12.21
N LYS A 260 -30.58 15.93 11.31
CA LYS A 260 -31.77 16.78 11.20
C LYS A 260 -32.98 15.94 10.75
N LEU A 261 -32.81 15.08 9.76
CA LEU A 261 -33.84 14.15 9.32
C LEU A 261 -34.29 13.22 10.47
N ASP A 262 -33.36 12.67 11.25
CA ASP A 262 -33.69 11.85 12.43
C ASP A 262 -34.55 12.63 13.43
N ALA A 263 -34.15 13.86 13.76
CA ALA A 263 -34.90 14.71 14.67
C ALA A 263 -36.32 15.01 14.14
N GLU A 264 -36.47 15.23 12.84
CA GLU A 264 -37.77 15.41 12.17
C GLU A 264 -38.63 14.14 12.22
N GLN A 265 -38.02 12.95 12.23
CA GLN A 265 -38.68 11.66 12.41
C GLN A 265 -38.85 11.25 13.89
N GLY A 266 -38.52 12.15 14.84
CA GLY A 266 -38.59 11.85 16.27
C GLY A 266 -37.56 10.80 16.75
N ARG A 267 -36.49 10.61 15.98
CA ARG A 267 -35.37 9.71 16.31
C ARG A 267 -34.20 10.50 16.87
N THR A 268 -33.44 9.86 17.75
CA THR A 268 -32.13 10.36 18.17
C THR A 268 -31.07 9.76 17.25
N PRO A 269 -30.10 10.55 16.75
CA PRO A 269 -29.02 10.02 15.95
C PRO A 269 -28.25 8.90 16.65
N ASP A 270 -27.91 7.85 15.89
CA ASP A 270 -27.22 6.67 16.38
C ASP A 270 -26.26 6.11 15.29
N HIS A 271 -25.71 4.93 15.54
CA HIS A 271 -24.82 4.26 14.58
C HIS A 271 -25.48 3.93 13.22
N ILE A 272 -26.81 3.88 13.16
CA ILE A 272 -27.56 3.70 11.90
C ILE A 272 -27.54 5.01 11.11
N SER A 273 -27.64 6.15 11.79
CA SER A 273 -27.47 7.48 11.18
C SER A 273 -26.09 7.60 10.53
N ASP A 274 -25.03 7.17 11.21
CA ASP A 274 -23.65 7.21 10.68
C ASP A 274 -23.49 6.35 9.41
N ARG A 275 -24.08 5.16 9.40
CA ARG A 275 -24.07 4.26 8.22
C ARG A 275 -24.81 4.87 7.05
N LEU A 276 -25.99 5.45 7.31
CA LEU A 276 -26.78 6.15 6.31
C LEU A 276 -26.01 7.34 5.73
N SER A 277 -25.36 8.14 6.57
CA SER A 277 -24.54 9.27 6.14
C SER A 277 -23.36 8.82 5.28
N ALA A 278 -22.64 7.76 5.67
CA ALA A 278 -21.53 7.25 4.88
C ALA A 278 -21.98 6.74 3.50
N ALA A 279 -23.08 6.00 3.44
CA ALA A 279 -23.65 5.52 2.18
C ALA A 279 -24.12 6.69 1.29
N ALA A 280 -24.67 7.73 1.89
CA ALA A 280 -25.10 8.93 1.20
C ALA A 280 -23.92 9.73 0.62
N VAL A 281 -22.76 9.76 1.28
CA VAL A 281 -21.55 10.37 0.69
C VAL A 281 -21.11 9.62 -0.57
N VAL A 282 -21.16 8.29 -0.56
CA VAL A 282 -20.85 7.48 -1.76
C VAL A 282 -21.80 7.80 -2.90
N ALA A 283 -23.09 7.92 -2.62
CA ALA A 283 -24.10 8.28 -3.61
C ALA A 283 -23.89 9.71 -4.13
N ALA A 284 -23.68 10.69 -3.24
CA ALA A 284 -23.41 12.08 -3.58
C ALA A 284 -22.20 12.21 -4.52
N ARG A 285 -21.11 11.48 -4.21
CA ARG A 285 -19.91 11.51 -5.07
C ARG A 285 -20.16 10.92 -6.45
N ARG A 286 -20.96 9.85 -6.57
CA ARG A 286 -21.34 9.28 -7.89
C ARG A 286 -22.08 10.29 -8.76
N GLU A 287 -22.91 11.14 -8.15
CA GLU A 287 -23.62 12.23 -8.83
C GLU A 287 -22.75 13.50 -9.05
N GLY A 288 -21.48 13.45 -8.64
CA GLY A 288 -20.56 14.59 -8.77
C GLY A 288 -20.86 15.73 -7.80
N MET A 289 -21.62 15.47 -6.74
CA MET A 289 -21.94 16.46 -5.71
C MET A 289 -20.69 16.78 -4.89
N THR A 290 -20.55 18.04 -4.51
CA THR A 290 -19.44 18.57 -3.69
C THR A 290 -19.88 19.00 -2.30
N GLY A 291 -21.18 18.98 -2.04
CA GLY A 291 -21.78 19.31 -0.75
C GLY A 291 -23.12 18.62 -0.54
N VAL A 292 -23.63 18.66 0.68
CA VAL A 292 -24.99 18.22 1.05
C VAL A 292 -25.60 19.24 2.00
N ASP A 293 -26.76 19.78 1.64
CA ASP A 293 -27.48 20.80 2.41
C ASP A 293 -28.68 20.23 3.17
N SER A 294 -29.31 19.16 2.64
CA SER A 294 -30.44 18.52 3.30
C SER A 294 -30.55 17.03 2.96
N ALA A 295 -31.25 16.28 3.81
CA ALA A 295 -31.60 14.89 3.60
C ALA A 295 -33.11 14.73 3.80
N VAL A 296 -33.78 14.01 2.90
CA VAL A 296 -35.22 13.78 2.95
C VAL A 296 -35.54 12.30 2.77
N LEU A 297 -36.51 11.81 3.52
CA LEU A 297 -37.02 10.45 3.43
C LEU A 297 -38.24 10.41 2.50
N ASN A 298 -38.37 9.40 1.66
CA ASN A 298 -39.57 9.21 0.87
C ASN A 298 -40.75 8.69 1.72
N GLN A 299 -41.96 8.70 1.17
CA GLN A 299 -43.19 8.38 1.92
C GLN A 299 -43.19 7.01 2.60
N ASP A 300 -42.59 6.00 1.97
CA ASP A 300 -42.56 4.62 2.49
C ASP A 300 -41.28 4.32 3.31
N GLY A 301 -40.37 5.28 3.44
CA GLY A 301 -39.11 5.13 4.18
C GLY A 301 -38.03 4.30 3.47
N SER A 302 -38.31 3.73 2.30
CA SER A 302 -37.37 2.85 1.59
C SER A 302 -36.18 3.58 0.97
N LYS A 303 -36.28 4.90 0.79
CA LYS A 303 -35.24 5.73 0.17
C LYS A 303 -35.02 7.03 0.91
N VAL A 304 -33.74 7.39 1.03
CA VAL A 304 -33.29 8.72 1.48
C VAL A 304 -32.68 9.42 0.27
N TYR A 305 -32.99 10.71 0.13
CA TYR A 305 -32.38 11.59 -0.86
C TYR A 305 -31.54 12.63 -0.14
N VAL A 306 -30.28 12.76 -0.52
CA VAL A 306 -29.46 13.90 -0.12
C VAL A 306 -29.47 14.95 -1.22
N VAL A 307 -29.59 16.21 -0.82
CA VAL A 307 -29.81 17.34 -1.73
C VAL A 307 -28.68 18.35 -1.57
N GLN A 308 -28.12 18.80 -2.69
CA GLN A 308 -27.24 19.97 -2.76
C GLN A 308 -28.01 21.13 -3.43
N GLY A 309 -28.07 22.27 -2.75
CA GLY A 309 -28.84 23.46 -3.12
C GLY A 309 -30.23 23.53 -2.48
N GLU A 310 -30.92 24.64 -2.76
CA GLU A 310 -32.27 24.92 -2.28
C GLU A 310 -33.31 23.90 -2.80
N MET A 311 -34.19 23.39 -1.93
CA MET A 311 -35.16 22.32 -2.27
C MET A 311 -36.06 22.65 -3.46
N ASN A 312 -36.43 23.93 -3.60
CA ASN A 312 -37.29 24.41 -4.68
C ASN A 312 -36.51 24.90 -5.91
N SER A 313 -35.17 24.82 -5.89
CA SER A 313 -34.34 25.21 -7.02
C SER A 313 -34.44 24.20 -8.18
N PRO A 314 -34.50 24.66 -9.44
CA PRO A 314 -34.34 23.79 -10.60
C PRO A 314 -32.89 23.30 -10.78
N PHE A 315 -31.92 23.91 -10.09
CA PHE A 315 -30.50 23.56 -10.18
C PHE A 315 -30.03 22.66 -9.02
N LYS A 316 -30.94 22.20 -8.16
CA LYS A 316 -30.56 21.29 -7.08
C LYS A 316 -30.02 19.98 -7.66
N GLN A 317 -29.03 19.41 -6.98
CA GLN A 317 -28.57 18.06 -7.24
C GLN A 317 -29.15 17.12 -6.19
N LEU A 318 -29.40 15.87 -6.60
CA LEU A 318 -30.00 14.84 -5.77
C LEU A 318 -29.20 13.56 -5.93
N ALA A 319 -28.87 12.93 -4.81
CA ALA A 319 -28.40 11.55 -4.81
C ALA A 319 -29.35 10.67 -4.01
N GLU A 320 -29.71 9.54 -4.59
CA GLU A 320 -30.62 8.55 -4.00
C GLU A 320 -29.85 7.49 -3.23
N VAL A 321 -30.37 7.12 -2.06
CA VAL A 321 -29.83 6.07 -1.20
C VAL A 321 -30.95 5.11 -0.83
N ASN A 322 -30.76 3.81 -1.05
CA ASN A 322 -31.65 2.80 -0.51
C ASN A 322 -31.44 2.65 1.00
N THR A 323 -32.46 2.94 1.80
CA THR A 323 -32.37 2.96 3.27
C THR A 323 -31.94 1.60 3.81
N GLN A 324 -32.56 0.50 3.36
CA GLN A 324 -32.25 -0.84 3.85
C GLN A 324 -30.81 -1.26 3.53
N GLN A 325 -30.32 -0.93 2.34
CA GLN A 325 -28.93 -1.20 1.97
C GLN A 325 -27.98 -0.36 2.82
N ALA A 326 -28.30 0.93 3.03
CA ALA A 326 -27.44 1.85 3.76
C ALA A 326 -27.27 1.44 5.23
N ILE A 327 -28.35 1.09 5.94
CA ILE A 327 -28.25 0.70 7.35
C ILE A 327 -27.49 -0.62 7.57
N ASN A 328 -27.40 -1.45 6.53
CA ASN A 328 -26.64 -2.71 6.52
C ASN A 328 -25.22 -2.55 5.95
N THR A 329 -24.86 -1.36 5.49
CA THR A 329 -23.52 -1.03 5.01
C THR A 329 -22.79 -0.24 6.10
N THR A 330 -21.73 -0.80 6.64
CA THR A 330 -20.91 -0.13 7.67
C THR A 330 -20.19 1.10 7.10
N VAL A 331 -19.75 2.03 7.95
CA VAL A 331 -19.02 3.22 7.52
C VAL A 331 -17.71 2.83 6.83
N GLU A 332 -17.06 1.77 7.30
CA GLU A 332 -15.88 1.14 6.74
C GLU A 332 -16.15 0.64 5.32
N GLN A 333 -17.23 -0.12 5.12
CA GLN A 333 -17.62 -0.60 3.79
C GLN A 333 -17.95 0.55 2.83
N SER A 334 -18.64 1.58 3.31
CA SER A 334 -18.90 2.79 2.53
C SER A 334 -17.62 3.55 2.17
N SER A 335 -16.61 3.56 3.04
CA SER A 335 -15.30 4.18 2.79
C SER A 335 -14.55 3.45 1.67
N VAL A 336 -14.60 2.11 1.67
CA VAL A 336 -14.06 1.30 0.57
C VAL A 336 -14.80 1.57 -0.75
N GLN A 337 -16.13 1.66 -0.72
CA GLN A 337 -16.93 1.98 -1.91
C GLN A 337 -16.64 3.39 -2.44
N TRP A 338 -16.45 4.36 -1.55
CA TRP A 338 -16.07 5.72 -1.91
C TRP A 338 -14.76 5.73 -2.70
N LYS A 339 -13.75 4.97 -2.24
CA LYS A 339 -12.44 4.88 -2.91
C LYS A 339 -12.59 4.36 -4.34
N GLN A 340 -13.41 3.33 -4.52
CA GLN A 340 -13.71 2.78 -5.85
C GLN A 340 -14.37 3.81 -6.78
N VAL A 341 -15.31 4.61 -6.27
CA VAL A 341 -15.94 5.69 -7.04
C VAL A 341 -14.93 6.77 -7.41
N ALA A 342 -14.06 7.17 -6.48
CA ALA A 342 -13.02 8.16 -6.73
C ALA A 342 -12.03 7.69 -7.81
N ASP A 343 -11.57 6.43 -7.73
CA ASP A 343 -10.64 5.84 -8.71
C ASP A 343 -11.27 5.75 -10.12
N GLN A 344 -12.56 5.39 -10.21
CA GLN A 344 -13.31 5.34 -11.48
C GLN A 344 -13.50 6.72 -12.12
N GLN A 345 -13.81 7.74 -11.32
CA GLN A 345 -13.94 9.12 -11.80
C GLN A 345 -12.59 9.66 -12.31
N ALA A 346 -11.50 9.38 -11.60
CA ALA A 346 -10.16 9.75 -12.06
C ALA A 346 -9.79 9.11 -13.41
N ALA A 347 -10.11 7.82 -13.60
CA ALA A 347 -9.86 7.11 -14.85
C ALA A 347 -10.70 7.66 -16.03
N THR A 348 -11.95 8.05 -15.76
CA THR A 348 -12.85 8.60 -16.79
C THR A 348 -12.39 10.00 -17.22
N GLN A 349 -11.90 10.84 -16.31
CA GLN A 349 -11.35 12.16 -16.63
C GLN A 349 -10.05 12.07 -17.46
N ALA A 350 -9.20 11.08 -17.18
CA ALA A 350 -7.95 10.87 -17.92
C ALA A 350 -8.16 10.46 -19.39
N THR A 351 -9.26 9.77 -19.70
CA THR A 351 -9.56 9.29 -21.07
C THR A 351 -10.17 10.35 -21.97
N THR A 352 -10.91 11.32 -21.41
CA THR A 352 -11.47 12.46 -22.16
C THR A 352 -10.46 13.54 -22.58
N GLN A 353 -9.22 13.51 -22.09
CA GLN A 353 -8.22 14.56 -22.34
C GLN A 353 -7.23 14.26 -23.48
N THR A 354 -7.41 13.19 -24.26
CA THR A 354 -6.54 12.89 -25.43
C THR A 354 -7.02 13.68 -26.66
N PRO A 355 -6.29 14.69 -27.18
CA PRO A 355 -6.74 15.43 -28.34
C PRO A 355 -6.53 14.63 -29.63
N HIS A 356 -7.58 14.51 -30.44
CA HIS A 356 -7.49 14.16 -31.86
C HIS A 356 -6.56 15.16 -32.58
N GLN A 357 -5.33 14.76 -32.86
CA GLN A 357 -4.49 15.38 -33.89
C GLN A 357 -4.19 14.35 -34.98
N GLN A 358 -4.91 14.45 -36.11
CA GLN A 358 -4.37 14.43 -37.47
C GLN A 358 -5.52 14.25 -38.48
N ALA A 359 -6.06 15.38 -38.94
CA ALA A 359 -6.66 15.46 -40.27
C ALA A 359 -6.00 16.66 -40.96
N THR A 360 -4.96 16.38 -41.72
CA THR A 360 -4.22 17.37 -42.53
C THR A 360 -5.04 17.70 -43.78
N PRO A 361 -5.33 18.97 -44.11
CA PRO A 361 -5.93 19.31 -45.39
C PRO A 361 -4.89 19.19 -46.51
N GLN A 362 -5.17 18.37 -47.54
CA GLN A 362 -4.38 18.32 -48.77
C GLN A 362 -4.50 19.66 -49.52
N GLN A 363 -3.37 20.35 -49.69
CA GLN A 363 -3.25 21.51 -50.56
C GLN A 363 -3.24 21.07 -52.04
N GLN A 364 -4.11 21.68 -52.84
CA GLN A 364 -4.10 21.59 -54.30
C GLN A 364 -2.89 22.33 -54.89
N PRO A 365 -2.23 21.81 -55.95
CA PRO A 365 -1.17 22.52 -56.65
C PRO A 365 -1.76 23.55 -57.63
N THR A 366 -1.27 24.79 -57.55
CA THR A 366 -1.48 25.85 -58.55
C THR A 366 -0.77 25.54 -59.88
N PRO A 367 -1.36 25.88 -61.04
CA PRO A 367 -0.72 25.69 -62.35
C PRO A 367 0.27 26.82 -62.66
N GLY A 368 1.48 26.44 -63.06
CA GLY A 368 2.50 27.35 -63.61
C GLY A 368 2.58 27.23 -65.13
N LEU A 369 2.77 28.38 -65.78
CA LEU A 369 2.85 28.69 -67.22
C LEU A 369 3.76 27.79 -68.05
#